data_AF-A0A7V4AP27-F1
#
_entry.id   AF-A0A7V4AP27-F1
#
_cell.length_a   1.000
_cell.length_b   1.000
_cell.length_c   1.000
_cell.angle_alpha   90.00
_cell.angle_beta   90.00
_cell.angle_gamma   90.00
#
_symmetry.space_group_name_H-M   'P 1'
#
loop_
_entity.id
_entity.type
_entity.pdbx_description
1 polymer ?
#
loop_
_entity_poly.entity_id
_entity_poly.type
_entity_poly.pdbx_seq_one_letter_code
_entity_poly.pdbx_strand_id
1 'polypeptide(L)' 'VRFALVQEAIFSQEFHKPTHMLLLNYFAEAEGVVRPNEEILEWAWVKAEEGLSFPLNTFTRKLLERYLEEV' A
#
# COMPACT_ATOMS: atom_id res chain seq x y z
N VAL A 1 -12.71 -8.72 1.18
CA VAL A 1 -12.13 -7.40 1.54
C VAL A 1 -12.29 -7.17 3.03
N ARG A 2 -11.25 -6.70 3.72
CA ARG A 2 -11.21 -6.44 5.16
C ARG A 2 -10.53 -5.10 5.42
N PHE A 3 -11.11 -4.27 6.30
CA PHE A 3 -10.50 -3.01 6.70
C PHE A 3 -9.18 -3.27 7.46
N ALA A 4 -8.14 -2.48 7.15
CA ALA A 4 -6.82 -2.63 7.75
C ALA A 4 -6.52 -1.47 8.72
N LEU A 5 -6.33 -0.26 8.19
CA LEU A 5 -6.09 0.93 9.00
C LEU A 5 -6.43 2.22 8.25
N VAL A 6 -6.66 3.29 9.02
CA VAL A 6 -6.63 4.66 8.51
C VAL A 6 -5.21 5.20 8.69
N GLN A 7 -4.71 5.89 7.67
CA GLN A 7 -3.52 6.72 7.77
C GLN A 7 -3.86 8.15 7.38
N GLU A 8 -3.17 9.10 8.00
CA GLU A 8 -3.31 10.53 7.71
C GLU A 8 -1.98 11.04 7.18
N ALA A 9 -2.00 11.63 5.99
CA ALA A 9 -0.87 12.26 5.36
C ALA A 9 -1.07 13.77 5.36
N ILE A 10 -0.57 14.44 6.40
CA ILE A 10 -0.63 15.91 6.52
C ILE A 10 0.61 16.49 5.83
N PHE A 11 0.44 17.03 4.62
CA PHE A 11 1.50 17.69 3.85
C PHE A 11 2.78 16.84 3.69
N SER A 12 2.63 15.51 3.57
CA SER A 12 3.79 14.62 3.35
C SER A 12 4.47 14.96 2.02
N GLN A 13 5.81 15.02 2.06
CA GLN A 13 6.66 15.28 0.89
C GLN A 13 6.69 14.10 -0.09
N GLU A 14 6.11 12.95 0.28
CA GLU A 14 6.00 11.76 -0.57
C GLU A 14 4.88 11.88 -1.61
N PHE A 15 4.04 12.93 -1.53
CA PHE A 15 3.00 13.24 -2.52
C PHE A 15 3.42 14.41 -3.43
N HIS A 16 2.93 14.41 -4.67
CA HIS A 16 3.30 15.40 -5.69
C HIS A 16 2.98 16.86 -5.32
N LYS A 17 1.96 17.10 -4.50
CA LYS A 17 1.54 18.44 -4.05
C LYS A 17 1.30 18.44 -2.54
N PRO A 18 1.50 19.58 -1.85
CA PRO A 18 1.17 19.70 -0.45
C PRO A 18 -0.34 19.58 -0.27
N THR A 19 -0.79 18.44 0.23
CA THR A 19 -2.19 18.14 0.48
C THR A 19 -2.35 17.46 1.82
N HIS A 20 -3.57 17.45 2.34
CA HIS A 20 -3.96 16.64 3.47
C HIS A 20 -4.83 15.48 2.97
N MET A 21 -4.32 14.24 3.09
CA MET A 21 -5.01 13.03 2.63
C MET A 21 -5.34 12.09 3.78
N LEU A 22 -6.54 11.52 3.72
CA LEU A 22 -6.94 10.36 4.51
C LEU A 22 -6.85 9.12 3.62
N LEU A 23 -6.03 8.16 4.02
CA LEU A 23 -5.84 6.89 3.34
C LEU A 23 -6.60 5.81 4.10
N LEU A 24 -7.64 5.29 3.47
CA LEU A 24 -8.44 4.17 3.98
C LEU A 24 -7.94 2.88 3.34
N ASN A 25 -7.14 2.11 4.10
CA ASN A 25 -6.50 0.91 3.57
C ASN A 25 -7.29 -0.36 3.89
N TYR A 26 -7.27 -1.30 2.95
CA TYR A 26 -7.96 -2.58 3.04
C TYR A 26 -7.04 -3.71 2.59
N PHE A 27 -7.21 -4.88 3.19
CA PHE A 27 -6.70 -6.13 2.66
C PHE A 27 -7.77 -6.78 1.80
N ALA A 28 -7.37 -7.25 0.63
CA ALA A 28 -8.26 -7.90 -0.31
C ALA A 28 -7.61 -9.17 -0.85
N GLU A 29 -8.45 -10.15 -1.13
CA GLU A 29 -8.10 -11.35 -1.87
C GLU A 29 -8.74 -11.23 -3.25
N ALA A 30 -8.02 -11.68 -4.27
CA ALA A 30 -8.48 -11.65 -5.65
C ALA A 30 -8.42 -13.05 -6.23
N GLU A 31 -9.42 -13.38 -7.05
CA GLU A 31 -9.46 -14.63 -7.81
C GLU A 31 -9.05 -14.36 -9.27
N GLY A 32 -8.26 -15.28 -9.83
CA GLY A 32 -7.82 -15.21 -11.23
C GLY A 32 -6.59 -14.32 -11.45
N VAL A 33 -6.43 -13.86 -12.69
CA VAL A 33 -5.24 -13.10 -13.11
C VAL A 33 -5.45 -11.61 -12.85
N VAL A 34 -4.75 -11.08 -11.85
CA VAL A 34 -4.75 -9.65 -11.54
C VAL A 34 -3.73 -8.92 -12.42
N ARG A 35 -4.18 -7.87 -13.12
CA ARG A 35 -3.34 -6.98 -13.92
C ARG A 35 -3.65 -5.53 -13.55
N PRO A 36 -2.64 -4.68 -13.33
CA PRO A 36 -2.88 -3.27 -13.10
C PRO A 36 -3.26 -2.54 -14.39
N ASN A 37 -3.80 -1.33 -14.23
CA ASN A 37 -4.11 -0.40 -15.31
C ASN A 37 -2.87 0.42 -15.73
N GLU A 38 -3.07 1.42 -16.58
CA GLU A 38 -2.04 2.30 -17.12
C GLU A 38 -1.39 3.24 -16.08
N GLU A 39 -1.98 3.41 -14.90
CA GLU A 39 -1.44 4.30 -13.86
C GLU A 39 -0.23 3.68 -13.14
N ILE A 40 -0.15 2.35 -13.12
CA ILE A 40 0.93 1.62 -12.44
C ILE A 40 2.02 1.28 -13.47
N LEU A 41 3.16 1.95 -13.34
CA LEU A 41 4.30 1.82 -14.25
C LEU A 41 5.05 0.50 -14.07
N GLU A 42 5.29 0.10 -12.81
CA GLU A 42 6.03 -1.10 -12.45
C GLU A 42 5.34 -1.82 -11.28
N TRP A 43 5.30 -3.15 -11.32
CA TRP A 43 4.65 -3.97 -10.30
C TRP A 43 5.23 -5.39 -10.25
N ALA A 44 5.09 -6.04 -9.10
CA ALA A 44 5.47 -7.43 -8.89
C ALA A 44 4.51 -8.10 -7.91
N TRP A 45 4.21 -9.38 -8.13
CA TRP A 45 3.66 -10.26 -7.10
C TRP A 45 4.82 -10.83 -6.29
N VAL A 46 4.84 -10.53 -5.00
CA VAL A 46 5.88 -10.99 -4.07
C VAL A 46 5.23 -11.50 -2.79
N LYS A 47 5.97 -12.24 -1.97
CA LYS A 47 5.52 -12.54 -0.61
C LYS A 47 5.54 -11.26 0.24
N ALA A 48 4.71 -11.22 1.28
CA ALA A 48 4.57 -10.03 2.11
C ALA A 48 5.90 -9.62 2.76
N GLU A 49 6.69 -10.60 3.21
CA GLU A 49 7.99 -10.39 3.85
C GLU A 49 9.02 -9.80 2.87
N GLU A 50 8.96 -10.23 1.60
CA GLU A 50 9.83 -9.74 0.52
C GLU A 50 9.46 -8.31 0.12
N GLY A 51 8.18 -7.92 0.25
CA GLY A 51 7.73 -6.58 -0.10
C GLY A 51 8.45 -5.46 0.66
N LEU A 52 8.90 -5.70 1.89
CA LEU A 52 9.61 -4.70 2.69
C LEU A 52 10.99 -4.31 2.15
N SER A 53 11.58 -5.11 1.25
CA SER A 53 12.85 -4.77 0.60
C SER A 53 12.71 -3.79 -0.57
N PHE A 54 11.47 -3.51 -1.03
CA PHE A 54 11.21 -2.56 -2.09
C PHE A 54 11.26 -1.10 -1.58
N PRO A 55 11.48 -0.11 -2.47
CA PRO A 55 11.46 1.31 -2.13
C PRO A 55 10.02 1.83 -1.95
N LEU A 56 9.28 1.22 -1.01
CA LEU A 56 7.92 1.61 -0.67
C LEU A 56 7.92 2.98 0.03
N ASN A 57 6.92 3.80 -0.29
CA ASN A 57 6.62 4.99 0.50
C ASN A 57 6.23 4.58 1.94
N THR A 58 6.31 5.53 2.86
CA THR A 58 6.05 5.32 4.30
C THR A 58 4.68 4.70 4.56
N PHE A 59 3.66 5.10 3.80
CA PHE A 59 2.28 4.68 4.03
C PHE A 59 2.07 3.22 3.63
N THR A 60 2.53 2.84 2.44
CA THR A 60 2.49 1.46 1.93
C THR A 60 3.36 0.54 2.78
N ARG A 61 4.55 0.98 3.21
CA ARG A 61 5.40 0.22 4.14
C ARG A 61 4.65 -0.11 5.43
N LYS A 62 4.04 0.90 6.08
CA LYS A 62 3.23 0.70 7.29
C LYS A 62 2.02 -0.21 7.09
N LEU A 63 1.39 -0.16 5.92
CA LEU A 63 0.29 -1.08 5.59
C LEU A 63 0.78 -2.53 5.52
N LEU A 64 1.94 -2.75 4.91
CA LEU A 64 2.55 -4.07 4.81
C LEU A 64 3.06 -4.59 6.16
N GLU A 65 3.70 -3.74 6.96
CA GLU A 65 4.07 -4.04 8.35
C GLU A 65 2.84 -4.46 9.15
N ARG A 66 1.73 -3.73 9.03
CA ARG A 66 0.49 -4.12 9.70
C ARG A 66 -0.02 -5.48 9.24
N TYR A 67 0.05 -5.77 7.96
CA TYR A 67 -0.37 -7.08 7.45
C TYR A 67 0.44 -8.20 8.12
N LEU A 68 1.75 -8.03 8.25
CA LEU A 68 2.66 -9.00 8.87
C LEU A 68 2.45 -9.15 10.38
N GLU A 69 1.94 -8.13 11.08
CA GLU A 69 1.59 -8.21 12.50
C GLU A 69 0.29 -8.99 12.77
N GLU A 70 -0.61 -9.04 11.78
CA GLU A 70 -1.94 -9.64 11.91
C GLU A 70 -2.01 -11.11 11.44
N VAL A 71 -0.94 -11.61 10.81
CA VAL A 71 -0.83 -12.99 10.28
C VAL A 71 -0.12 -13.90 11.25
#